data_AF-A0A3Q3REA6-F1
#
_entry.id   AF-A0A3Q3REA6-F1
#
_cell.length_a   1.000
_cell.length_b   1.000
_cell.length_c   1.000
_cell.angle_alpha   90.00
_cell.angle_beta   90.00
_cell.angle_gamma   90.00
#
_symmetry.space_group_name_H-M   'P 1'
#
loop_
_entity.id
_entity.type
_entity.pdbx_description
1 polymer ?
#
loop_
_entity_poly.entity_id
_entity_poly.type
_entity_poly.pdbx_seq_one_letter_code
_entity_poly.pdbx_strand_id
1 'polypeptide(L)'
;MSCRLEEDLSCPVCQDIFKDPVVLSCSHSFCKGCLQRWWEVKQTRQCPCCKIISRGEPTRSEGLCSLHSEKLKLFCLDHQQPVCVVCRDSKTHTDHRFRPIDEAAQDHREELQKSLKPLQEKLKLFEQVKGNCDQTAEHIKVQAQDTERLIKEQFEQPGLQHLEQDEGVKSVIHLTRIIQWSNINMHFCFLNSECVVLLPNRATAPVRFSLWLPLLSSSKSRSIRLP
;
A
#
# COMPACT_ATOMS: atom_id res chain seq x y z
N MET A 1 -9.00 11.10 -0.05
CA MET A 1 -9.04 11.32 1.41
C MET A 1 -9.09 9.95 2.07
N SER A 2 -7.94 9.36 2.37
CA SER A 2 -7.84 8.09 3.07
C SER A 2 -7.34 8.41 4.47
N CYS A 3 -8.21 8.34 5.47
CA CYS A 3 -7.79 8.41 6.87
C CYS A 3 -6.89 7.19 7.13
N ARG A 4 -5.58 7.41 7.29
CA ARG A 4 -4.67 6.36 7.78
C ARG A 4 -4.95 6.17 9.27
N LEU A 5 -5.90 5.30 9.60
CA LEU A 5 -6.32 4.99 10.98
C LEU A 5 -5.31 4.09 11.74
N GLU A 6 -4.15 3.80 11.17
CA GLU A 6 -3.17 2.86 11.74
C GLU A 6 -2.17 3.52 12.72
N GLU A 7 -2.13 4.85 12.80
CA GLU A 7 -1.13 5.60 13.60
C GLU A 7 -1.62 6.02 15.00
N ASP A 8 -2.90 5.83 15.35
CA ASP A 8 -3.47 6.38 16.61
C ASP A 8 -3.32 5.46 17.84
N LEU A 9 -2.97 4.18 17.68
CA LEU A 9 -2.95 3.20 18.78
C LEU A 9 -1.59 2.50 18.99
N SER A 10 -0.59 2.81 18.17
CA SER A 10 0.72 2.16 18.21
C SER A 10 1.84 3.13 18.56
N CYS A 11 2.82 2.65 19.32
CA CYS A 11 3.99 3.44 19.65
C CYS A 11 4.93 3.54 18.45
N PRO A 12 5.34 4.74 18.01
CA PRO A 12 6.21 4.88 16.84
C PRO A 12 7.63 4.33 17.05
N VAL A 13 8.03 4.05 18.29
CA VAL A 13 9.35 3.50 18.62
C VAL A 13 9.38 1.97 18.54
N CYS A 14 8.39 1.29 19.13
CA CYS A 14 8.34 -0.18 19.13
C CYS A 14 7.33 -0.78 18.14
N GLN A 15 6.52 0.06 17.50
CA GLN A 15 5.46 -0.32 16.55
C GLN A 15 4.45 -1.33 17.13
N ASP A 16 4.31 -1.34 18.44
CA ASP A 16 3.37 -2.17 19.21
C ASP A 16 2.34 -1.26 19.88
N ILE A 17 1.21 -1.84 20.30
CA ILE A 17 0.19 -1.15 21.07
C ILE A 17 0.83 -0.49 22.29
N PHE A 18 0.45 0.76 22.58
CA PHE A 18 1.03 1.52 23.68
C PHE A 18 0.96 0.77 25.01
N LYS A 19 2.11 0.63 25.68
CA LYS A 19 2.26 0.13 27.04
C LYS A 19 2.65 1.30 27.95
N ASP A 20 1.75 1.64 28.87
CA ASP A 20 1.84 2.85 29.71
C ASP A 20 2.17 4.11 28.87
N PRO A 21 1.21 4.58 28.05
CA PRO A 21 1.44 5.72 27.19
C PRO A 21 1.74 6.98 27.99
N VAL A 22 2.79 7.69 27.58
CA VAL A 22 3.15 9.01 28.09
C VAL A 22 3.15 10.01 26.94
N VAL A 23 2.69 11.23 27.23
CA VAL A 23 2.58 12.31 26.24
C VAL A 23 3.65 13.35 26.53
N LEU A 24 4.45 13.68 25.51
CA LEU A 24 5.40 14.79 25.60
C LEU A 24 4.70 16.13 25.40
N SER A 25 5.37 17.24 25.78
CA SER A 25 4.86 18.60 25.55
C SER A 25 4.58 18.92 24.08
N CYS A 26 5.19 18.18 23.15
CA CYS A 26 4.91 18.25 21.71
C CYS A 26 3.72 17.38 21.26
N SER A 27 2.89 16.90 22.20
CA SER A 27 1.70 16.07 22.00
C SER A 27 1.94 14.71 21.31
N HIS A 28 3.19 14.25 21.25
CA HIS A 28 3.50 12.91 20.76
C HIS A 28 3.47 11.90 21.91
N SER A 29 2.84 10.76 21.66
CA SER A 29 2.67 9.67 22.61
C SER A 29 3.70 8.57 22.39
N PHE A 30 4.24 8.02 23.49
CA PHE A 30 5.21 6.93 23.48
C PHE A 30 4.92 5.96 24.63
N CYS A 31 5.31 4.68 24.51
CA CYS A 31 5.40 3.82 25.69
C CYS A 31 6.43 4.42 26.65
N LYS A 32 6.13 4.49 27.94
CA LYS A 32 7.06 5.00 28.97
C LYS A 32 8.46 4.38 28.85
N GLY A 33 8.54 3.06 28.76
CA GLY A 33 9.81 2.34 28.62
C GLY A 33 10.52 2.59 27.28
N CYS A 34 9.80 2.89 26.21
CA CYS A 34 10.42 3.25 24.93
C CYS A 34 11.05 4.64 24.97
N LEU A 35 10.34 5.61 25.56
CA LEU A 35 10.84 6.96 25.73
C LEU A 35 12.05 7.02 26.67
N GLN A 36 12.01 6.29 27.80
CA GLN A 36 13.11 6.23 28.76
C GLN A 36 14.38 5.69 28.11
N ARG A 37 14.32 4.54 27.44
CA ARG A 37 15.46 3.96 26.72
C ARG A 37 16.03 4.92 25.66
N TRP A 38 15.16 5.63 24.95
CA TRP A 38 15.60 6.61 23.96
C TRP A 38 16.41 7.75 24.60
N TRP A 39 15.94 8.30 25.71
CA TRP A 39 16.64 9.37 26.44
C TRP A 39 17.94 8.91 27.08
N GLU A 40 18.01 7.67 27.56
CA GLU A 40 19.23 7.06 28.08
C GLU A 40 20.31 6.94 26.99
N VAL A 41 19.94 6.44 25.80
CA VAL A 41 20.88 6.24 24.68
C VAL A 41 21.34 7.57 24.07
N LYS A 42 20.43 8.53 23.90
CA LYS A 42 20.75 9.82 23.24
C LYS A 42 21.30 10.87 24.20
N GLN A 43 21.25 10.63 25.51
CA GLN A 43 21.59 11.60 26.57
C GLN A 43 20.89 12.96 26.40
N THR A 44 19.72 12.98 25.75
CA THR A 44 18.95 14.20 25.47
C THR A 44 17.47 13.92 25.66
N ARG A 45 16.74 14.91 26.19
CA ARG A 45 15.27 14.85 26.35
C ARG A 45 14.52 15.24 25.07
N GLN A 46 14.99 14.77 23.92
CA GLN A 46 14.37 15.06 22.62
C GLN A 46 13.24 14.07 22.32
N CYS A 47 12.18 14.57 21.67
CA CYS A 47 11.12 13.73 21.12
C CYS A 47 11.65 12.86 19.96
N PRO A 48 11.41 11.53 19.97
CA PRO A 48 11.78 10.65 18.85
C PRO A 48 11.17 11.06 17.50
N CYS A 49 9.97 11.67 17.48
CA CYS A 49 9.27 12.02 16.23
C CYS A 49 9.68 13.38 15.67
N CYS A 50 9.67 14.43 16.51
CA CYS A 50 9.86 15.82 16.06
C CYS A 50 11.14 16.48 16.58
N LYS A 51 11.93 15.78 17.39
CA LYS A 51 13.21 16.26 17.98
C LYS A 51 13.11 17.49 18.88
N ILE A 52 11.90 17.98 19.15
CA ILE A 52 11.66 19.06 20.11
C ILE A 52 12.07 18.57 21.50
N ILE A 53 12.82 19.39 22.23
CA ILE A 53 13.23 19.10 23.61
C ILE A 53 12.01 19.24 24.53
N SER A 54 11.68 18.16 25.25
CA SER A 54 10.65 18.21 26.28
C SER A 54 11.21 18.90 27.53
N ARG A 55 10.63 20.04 27.92
CA ARG A 55 11.02 20.80 29.11
C ARG A 55 10.30 20.37 30.39
N GLY A 56 9.26 19.53 30.28
CA GLY A 56 8.53 18.95 31.39
C GLY A 56 8.70 17.44 31.50
N GLU A 57 8.32 16.88 32.64
CA GLU A 57 8.18 15.42 32.78
C GLU A 57 7.05 14.92 31.86
N PRO A 58 7.22 13.76 31.19
CA PRO A 58 6.15 13.13 30.44
C PRO A 58 4.96 12.91 31.37
N THR A 59 3.80 13.43 30.99
CA THR A 59 2.58 13.19 31.77
C THR A 59 1.90 11.93 31.25
N ARG A 60 1.39 11.11 32.17
CA ARG A 60 0.31 10.19 31.82
C ARG A 60 -0.91 11.06 31.52
N SER A 61 -1.69 10.71 30.50
CA SER A 61 -3.01 11.32 30.34
C SER A 61 -3.85 10.95 31.57
N GLU A 62 -3.98 11.87 32.53
CA GLU A 62 -4.82 11.64 33.70
C GLU A 62 -6.29 11.67 33.26
N GLY A 63 -6.85 10.49 33.00
CA GLY A 63 -8.27 10.34 32.67
C GLY A 63 -9.12 10.75 33.87
N LEU A 64 -9.77 11.91 33.77
CA LEU A 64 -10.71 12.39 34.76
C LEU A 64 -12.14 12.07 34.33
N CYS A 65 -12.99 11.72 35.29
CA CYS A 65 -14.42 11.59 35.07
C CYS A 65 -15.02 12.96 34.78
N SER A 66 -15.67 13.14 33.64
CA SER A 66 -16.26 14.44 33.25
C SER A 66 -17.38 14.92 34.16
N LEU A 67 -18.04 14.02 34.89
CA LEU A 67 -19.14 14.36 35.81
C LEU A 67 -18.67 14.76 37.21
N HIS A 68 -17.58 14.14 37.67
CA HIS A 68 -17.14 14.25 39.07
C HIS A 68 -15.75 14.86 39.22
N SER A 69 -15.04 15.10 38.12
CA SER A 69 -13.63 15.54 38.07
C SER A 69 -12.68 14.65 38.88
N GLU A 70 -13.08 13.41 39.13
CA GLU A 70 -12.33 12.42 39.92
C GLU A 70 -11.59 11.44 39.00
N LYS A 71 -10.44 10.93 39.45
CA LYS A 71 -9.63 10.00 38.65
C LYS A 71 -10.40 8.74 38.31
N LEU A 72 -10.36 8.36 37.04
CA LEU A 72 -10.91 7.08 36.56
C LEU A 72 -9.97 5.96 37.01
N LYS A 73 -10.45 5.12 37.93
CA LYS A 73 -9.65 4.02 38.53
C LYS A 73 -10.27 2.64 38.32
N LEU A 74 -11.55 2.60 37.94
CA LEU A 74 -12.32 1.37 37.80
C LEU A 74 -12.82 1.24 36.37
N PHE A 75 -13.12 0.02 35.95
CA PHE A 75 -13.79 -0.29 34.71
C PHE A 75 -15.05 -1.09 35.03
N CYS A 76 -16.21 -0.60 34.58
CA CYS A 76 -17.47 -1.32 34.68
C CYS A 76 -17.57 -2.31 33.52
N LEU A 77 -17.72 -3.60 33.83
CA LEU A 77 -17.74 -4.66 32.82
C LEU A 77 -19.06 -4.71 32.06
N ASP A 78 -20.16 -4.38 32.71
CA ASP A 78 -21.50 -4.41 32.12
C ASP A 78 -21.70 -3.28 31.10
N HIS A 79 -21.18 -2.09 31.41
CA HIS A 79 -21.25 -0.93 30.52
C HIS A 79 -20.01 -0.74 29.64
N GLN A 80 -18.97 -1.56 29.83
CA GLN A 80 -17.68 -1.46 29.14
C GLN A 80 -17.09 -0.04 29.13
N GLN A 81 -17.06 0.62 30.30
CA GLN A 81 -16.57 1.99 30.41
C GLN A 81 -15.74 2.24 31.67
N PRO A 82 -14.74 3.14 31.60
CA PRO A 82 -14.00 3.57 32.78
C PRO A 82 -14.88 4.48 33.66
N VAL A 83 -14.79 4.27 34.97
CA VAL A 83 -15.59 4.97 35.97
C VAL A 83 -14.73 5.42 37.14
N CYS A 84 -15.09 6.55 37.76
CA CYS A 84 -14.48 6.97 39.01
C CYS A 84 -15.15 6.29 40.20
N VAL A 85 -14.57 6.44 41.38
CA VAL A 85 -15.09 5.87 42.63
C VAL A 85 -16.49 6.37 42.98
N VAL A 86 -16.84 7.61 42.57
CA VAL A 86 -18.17 8.18 42.80
C VAL A 86 -19.22 7.54 41.86
N CYS A 87 -18.87 7.32 40.58
CA CYS A 87 -19.76 6.64 39.63
C CYS A 87 -20.10 5.22 40.07
N ARG A 88 -19.16 4.49 40.68
CA ARG A 88 -19.39 3.12 41.17
C ARG A 88 -20.59 3.03 42.11
N ASP A 89 -20.70 3.99 43.03
CA ASP A 89 -21.72 4.00 44.09
C ASP A 89 -23.01 4.74 43.64
N SER A 90 -23.07 5.15 42.38
CA SER A 90 -24.24 5.81 41.81
C SER A 90 -25.33 4.81 41.42
N LYS A 91 -26.57 5.30 41.28
CA LYS A 91 -27.72 4.51 40.82
C LYS A 91 -27.51 3.89 39.43
N THR A 92 -26.64 4.48 38.60
CA THR A 92 -26.42 3.98 37.24
C THR A 92 -25.57 2.71 37.23
N HIS A 93 -24.85 2.38 38.30
CA HIS A 93 -24.05 1.16 38.38
C HIS A 93 -24.39 0.29 39.58
N THR A 94 -25.67 0.30 39.99
CA THR A 94 -26.15 -0.59 41.04
C THR A 94 -26.03 -2.05 40.59
N ASP A 95 -25.40 -2.89 41.43
CA ASP A 95 -25.15 -4.32 41.18
C ASP A 95 -24.28 -4.66 39.96
N HIS A 96 -23.53 -3.69 39.43
CA HIS A 96 -22.61 -3.93 38.32
C HIS A 96 -21.27 -4.49 38.78
N ARG A 97 -20.58 -5.18 37.87
CA ARG A 97 -19.26 -5.74 38.12
C ARG A 97 -18.17 -4.77 37.70
N PHE A 98 -17.16 -4.64 38.55
CA PHE A 98 -16.03 -3.76 38.32
C PHE A 98 -14.71 -4.49 38.50
N ARG A 99 -13.69 -3.94 37.85
CA ARG A 99 -12.28 -4.31 38.07
C ARG A 99 -11.40 -3.05 37.99
N PRO A 100 -10.16 -3.10 38.48
CA PRO A 100 -9.21 -2.02 38.28
C PRO A 100 -9.03 -1.69 36.80
N ILE A 101 -8.95 -0.39 36.47
CA ILE A 101 -8.85 0.07 35.08
C ILE A 101 -7.58 -0.45 34.40
N ASP A 102 -6.46 -0.56 35.12
CA ASP A 102 -5.19 -1.04 34.58
C ASP A 102 -5.26 -2.52 34.18
N GLU A 103 -6.01 -3.33 34.93
CA GLU A 103 -6.25 -4.75 34.63
C GLU A 103 -7.17 -4.90 33.41
N ALA A 104 -8.30 -4.18 33.37
CA ALA A 104 -9.19 -4.20 32.20
C ALA A 104 -8.45 -3.76 30.94
N ALA A 105 -7.64 -2.70 31.05
CA ALA A 105 -6.84 -2.21 29.96
C ALA A 105 -5.78 -3.24 29.50
N GLN A 106 -5.25 -4.05 30.42
CA GLN A 106 -4.31 -5.11 30.08
C GLN A 106 -4.98 -6.22 29.27
N ASP A 107 -6.11 -6.73 29.73
CA ASP A 107 -6.84 -7.78 29.02
C ASP A 107 -7.26 -7.32 27.62
N HIS A 108 -7.76 -6.09 27.49
CA HIS A 108 -8.12 -5.53 26.18
C HIS A 108 -6.89 -5.34 25.28
N ARG A 109 -5.73 -4.95 25.82
CA ARG A 109 -4.49 -4.91 25.04
C ARG A 109 -4.10 -6.29 24.52
N GLU A 110 -4.20 -7.32 25.36
CA GLU A 110 -3.86 -8.70 24.97
C GLU A 110 -4.82 -9.24 23.89
N GLU A 111 -6.11 -9.00 24.04
CA GLU A 111 -7.13 -9.35 23.05
C GLU A 111 -6.89 -8.63 21.70
N LEU A 112 -6.59 -7.33 21.75
CA LEU A 112 -6.23 -6.56 20.56
C LEU A 112 -4.95 -7.07 19.92
N GLN A 113 -3.91 -7.37 20.70
CA GLN A 113 -2.65 -7.93 20.17
C GLN A 113 -2.87 -9.29 19.50
N LYS A 114 -3.70 -10.15 20.08
CA LYS A 114 -4.08 -11.44 19.48
C LYS A 114 -4.73 -11.25 18.11
N SER A 115 -5.59 -10.25 17.98
CA SER A 115 -6.29 -9.93 16.73
C SER A 115 -5.40 -9.21 15.71
N LEU A 116 -4.45 -8.39 16.18
CA LEU A 116 -3.57 -7.58 15.34
C LEU A 116 -2.42 -8.39 14.71
N LYS A 117 -1.85 -9.36 15.44
CA LYS A 117 -0.71 -10.17 14.96
C LYS A 117 -0.96 -10.83 13.60
N PRO A 118 -2.08 -11.55 13.36
CA PRO A 118 -2.35 -12.15 12.05
C PRO A 118 -2.45 -11.12 10.92
N LEU A 119 -2.97 -9.92 11.22
CA LEU A 119 -3.10 -8.85 10.24
C LEU A 119 -1.73 -8.27 9.86
N GLN A 120 -0.83 -8.10 10.83
CA GLN A 120 0.55 -7.68 10.58
C GLN A 120 1.33 -8.71 9.74
N GLU A 121 1.15 -10.00 10.02
CA GLU A 121 1.75 -11.08 9.22
C GLU A 121 1.21 -11.07 7.77
N LYS A 122 -0.11 -10.92 7.62
CA LYS A 122 -0.76 -10.83 6.31
C LYS A 122 -0.28 -9.61 5.50
N LEU A 123 -0.06 -8.48 6.16
CA LEU A 123 0.50 -7.28 5.53
C LEU A 123 1.90 -7.54 4.98
N LYS A 124 2.80 -8.14 5.77
CA LYS A 124 4.16 -8.50 5.34
C LYS A 124 4.14 -9.45 4.14
N LEU A 125 3.23 -10.44 4.14
CA LEU A 125 3.05 -11.34 3.01
C LEU A 125 2.63 -10.59 1.75
N PHE A 126 1.68 -9.65 1.86
CA PHE A 126 1.26 -8.84 0.72
C PHE A 126 2.36 -7.93 0.19
N GLU A 127 3.18 -7.34 1.07
CA GLU A 127 4.35 -6.54 0.65
C GLU A 127 5.37 -7.40 -0.10
N GLN A 128 5.62 -8.63 0.36
CA GLN A 128 6.50 -9.58 -0.33
C GLN A 128 5.95 -9.97 -1.70
N VAL A 129 4.68 -10.35 -1.78
CA VAL A 129 4.02 -10.73 -3.04
C VAL A 129 4.06 -9.55 -4.02
N LYS A 130 3.74 -8.34 -3.56
CA LYS A 130 3.83 -7.14 -4.37
C LYS A 130 5.23 -6.94 -4.93
N GLY A 131 6.28 -7.08 -4.11
CA GLY A 131 7.66 -6.98 -4.57
C GLY A 131 8.02 -8.00 -5.64
N ASN A 132 7.56 -9.25 -5.50
CA ASN A 132 7.79 -10.30 -6.50
C ASN A 132 7.05 -10.00 -7.82
N CYS A 133 5.83 -9.48 -7.74
CA CYS A 133 5.07 -9.07 -8.92
C CYS A 133 5.75 -7.90 -9.65
N ASP A 134 6.22 -6.89 -8.90
CA ASP A 134 6.94 -5.73 -9.46
C ASP A 134 8.23 -6.19 -10.17
N GLN A 135 8.98 -7.11 -9.57
CA GLN A 135 10.19 -7.72 -10.19
C GLN A 135 9.86 -8.50 -11.47
N THR A 136 8.78 -9.30 -11.44
CA THR A 136 8.35 -10.10 -12.59
C THR A 136 7.92 -9.20 -13.75
N ALA A 137 7.19 -8.12 -13.46
CA ALA A 137 6.78 -7.15 -14.45
C ALA A 137 7.98 -6.47 -15.13
N GLU A 138 9.01 -6.09 -14.37
CA GLU A 138 10.22 -5.48 -14.96
C GLU A 138 11.00 -6.49 -15.81
N HIS A 139 11.11 -7.76 -15.37
CA HIS A 139 11.74 -8.81 -16.18
C HIS A 139 11.01 -9.02 -17.51
N ILE A 140 9.67 -9.14 -17.48
CA ILE A 140 8.86 -9.29 -18.69
C ILE A 140 9.06 -8.10 -19.64
N LYS A 141 9.12 -6.88 -19.10
CA LYS A 141 9.33 -5.66 -19.87
C LYS A 141 10.70 -5.65 -20.58
N VAL A 142 11.78 -5.98 -19.87
CA VAL A 142 13.13 -6.06 -20.46
C VAL A 142 13.18 -7.17 -21.51
N GLN A 143 12.63 -8.34 -21.20
CA GLN A 143 12.59 -9.46 -22.13
C GLN A 143 11.80 -9.13 -23.41
N ALA A 144 10.69 -8.39 -23.29
CA ALA A 144 9.91 -7.94 -24.45
C ALA A 144 10.71 -6.98 -25.33
N GLN A 145 11.42 -6.01 -24.74
CA GLN A 145 12.26 -5.06 -25.46
C GLN A 145 13.43 -5.75 -26.17
N ASP A 146 14.10 -6.71 -25.51
CA ASP A 146 15.19 -7.47 -26.12
C ASP A 146 14.69 -8.35 -27.26
N THR A 147 13.54 -9.01 -27.08
CA THR A 147 12.91 -9.82 -28.13
C THR A 147 12.52 -8.96 -29.34
N GLU A 148 11.95 -7.78 -29.11
CA GLU A 148 11.63 -6.83 -30.16
C GLU A 148 12.89 -6.39 -30.94
N ARG A 149 13.99 -6.13 -30.23
CA ARG A 149 15.28 -5.79 -30.85
C ARG A 149 15.80 -6.92 -31.75
N LEU A 150 15.82 -8.16 -31.24
CA LEU A 150 16.29 -9.31 -32.01
C LEU A 150 15.45 -9.56 -33.26
N ILE A 151 14.12 -9.41 -33.15
CA ILE A 151 13.22 -9.50 -34.29
C ILE A 151 13.61 -8.45 -35.34
N LYS A 152 13.77 -7.17 -34.94
CA LYS A 152 14.19 -6.10 -35.87
C LYS A 152 15.52 -6.41 -36.54
N GLU A 153 16.53 -6.83 -35.78
CA GLU A 153 17.86 -7.18 -36.30
C GLU A 153 17.80 -8.33 -37.31
N GLN A 154 17.04 -9.40 -37.06
CA GLN A 154 16.91 -10.51 -38.01
C GLN A 154 16.20 -10.08 -39.31
N PHE A 155 15.27 -9.14 -39.24
CA PHE A 155 14.57 -8.61 -40.40
C PHE A 155 15.34 -7.48 -41.13
N GLU A 156 16.41 -6.95 -40.53
CA GLU A 156 17.32 -5.94 -41.09
C GLU A 156 18.66 -6.55 -41.59
N GLN A 157 18.96 -7.81 -41.27
CA GLN A 157 20.11 -8.51 -41.87
C GLN A 157 19.99 -8.57 -43.41
N PRO A 158 21.11 -8.44 -44.14
CA PRO A 158 21.15 -8.22 -45.60
C PRO A 158 20.55 -9.34 -46.48
N GLY A 159 20.02 -10.42 -45.90
CA GLY A 159 19.33 -11.49 -46.64
C GLY A 159 18.04 -11.05 -47.34
N LEU A 160 17.38 -9.99 -46.88
CA LEU A 160 16.17 -9.47 -47.53
C LEU A 160 16.46 -8.49 -48.68
N GLN A 161 17.60 -7.81 -48.70
CA GLN A 161 17.98 -6.90 -49.79
C GLN A 161 18.16 -7.64 -51.13
N HIS A 162 18.48 -8.93 -51.10
CA HIS A 162 18.62 -9.73 -52.32
C HIS A 162 17.28 -10.17 -52.92
N LEU A 163 16.22 -10.28 -52.10
CA LEU A 163 14.87 -10.68 -52.53
C LEU A 163 14.00 -9.48 -52.95
N GLU A 164 14.42 -8.26 -52.62
CA GLU A 164 13.77 -7.00 -53.04
C GLU A 164 14.02 -6.62 -54.51
N GLN A 165 14.69 -7.47 -55.30
CA GLN A 165 14.77 -7.29 -56.75
C GLN A 165 13.60 -7.96 -57.49
N ASP A 166 12.82 -8.82 -56.81
CA ASP A 166 11.66 -9.50 -57.37
C ASP A 166 10.35 -8.94 -56.77
N GLU A 167 9.54 -8.31 -57.61
CA GLU A 167 8.27 -7.68 -57.23
C GLU A 167 7.26 -8.69 -56.64
N GLY A 168 7.32 -9.96 -57.03
CA GLY A 168 6.46 -11.02 -56.49
C GLY A 168 6.84 -11.38 -55.05
N VAL A 169 8.13 -11.37 -54.74
CA VAL A 169 8.66 -11.73 -53.42
C VAL A 169 8.43 -10.61 -52.41
N LYS A 170 8.49 -9.33 -52.84
CA LYS A 170 8.13 -8.16 -52.00
C LYS A 170 6.72 -8.25 -51.41
N SER A 171 5.74 -8.62 -52.23
CA SER A 171 4.34 -8.70 -51.80
C SER A 171 4.12 -9.80 -50.75
N VAL A 172 4.76 -10.96 -50.95
CA VAL A 172 4.69 -12.09 -50.01
C VAL A 172 5.38 -11.76 -48.68
N ILE A 173 6.56 -11.14 -48.70
CA ILE A 173 7.26 -10.73 -47.48
C ILE A 173 6.42 -9.71 -46.70
N HIS A 174 5.80 -8.75 -47.40
CA HIS A 174 4.97 -7.71 -46.79
C HIS A 174 3.72 -8.30 -46.12
N LEU A 175 3.01 -9.22 -46.80
CA LEU A 175 1.85 -9.91 -46.23
C LEU A 175 2.23 -10.80 -45.03
N THR A 176 3.37 -11.49 -45.10
CA THR A 176 3.87 -12.33 -44.00
C THR A 176 4.20 -11.48 -42.77
N ARG A 177 4.81 -10.29 -42.97
CA ARG A 177 5.04 -9.29 -41.91
C ARG A 177 3.74 -8.81 -41.27
N ILE A 178 2.72 -8.48 -42.08
CA ILE A 178 1.40 -8.05 -41.56
C ILE A 178 0.75 -9.14 -40.72
N ILE A 179 0.73 -10.39 -41.20
CA ILE A 179 0.09 -11.51 -40.51
C ILE A 179 0.81 -11.84 -39.19
N GLN A 180 2.14 -11.84 -39.19
CA GLN A 180 2.91 -12.16 -37.99
C GLN A 180 2.81 -11.08 -36.92
N TRP A 181 2.79 -9.80 -37.30
CA TRP A 181 2.54 -8.69 -36.37
C TRP A 181 1.13 -8.77 -35.77
N SER A 182 0.13 -9.13 -36.58
CA SER A 182 -1.26 -9.31 -36.14
C SER A 182 -1.37 -10.43 -35.09
N ASN A 183 -0.69 -11.56 -35.30
CA ASN A 183 -0.69 -12.69 -34.37
C ASN A 183 0.02 -12.39 -33.05
N ILE A 184 1.14 -11.67 -33.08
CA ILE A 184 1.87 -11.26 -31.87
C ILE A 184 1.03 -10.28 -31.05
N ASN A 185 0.40 -9.30 -31.71
CA ASN A 185 -0.44 -8.32 -31.03
C ASN A 185 -1.69 -8.98 -30.40
N MET A 186 -2.28 -9.97 -31.07
CA MET A 186 -3.41 -10.73 -30.54
C MET A 186 -3.04 -11.52 -29.28
N HIS A 187 -1.83 -12.10 -29.21
CA HIS A 187 -1.33 -12.82 -28.04
C HIS A 187 -1.04 -11.88 -26.85
N PHE A 188 -0.60 -10.65 -27.14
CA PHE A 188 -0.35 -9.62 -26.13
C PHE A 188 -1.65 -9.02 -25.55
N CYS A 189 -2.72 -8.95 -26.36
CA CYS A 189 -4.06 -8.59 -25.89
C CYS A 189 -4.65 -9.64 -24.93
N PHE A 190 -4.42 -10.94 -25.18
CA PHE A 190 -4.90 -12.02 -24.32
C PHE A 190 -4.24 -12.00 -22.93
N LEU A 191 -2.91 -11.83 -22.88
CA LEU A 191 -2.17 -11.74 -21.62
C LEU A 191 -2.54 -10.51 -20.79
N ASN A 192 -2.86 -9.39 -21.44
CA ASN A 192 -3.35 -8.20 -20.74
C ASN A 192 -4.78 -8.37 -20.20
N SER A 193 -5.63 -9.21 -20.83
CA SER A 193 -6.99 -9.43 -20.36
C SER A 193 -7.07 -10.38 -19.15
N GLU A 194 -6.14 -11.33 -19.01
CA GLU A 194 -6.08 -12.24 -17.86
C GLU A 194 -5.37 -11.61 -16.64
N CYS A 195 -4.45 -10.67 -16.85
CA CYS A 195 -3.79 -9.92 -15.76
C CYS A 195 -4.71 -8.95 -15.00
N VAL A 196 -5.87 -8.57 -15.56
CA VAL A 196 -6.81 -7.63 -14.92
C VAL A 196 -7.54 -8.26 -13.72
N VAL A 197 -7.55 -9.59 -13.60
CA VAL A 197 -8.38 -10.30 -12.60
C VAL A 197 -7.67 -10.50 -11.24
N LEU A 198 -6.35 -10.22 -11.14
CA LEU A 198 -5.57 -10.54 -9.92
C LEU A 198 -5.11 -9.35 -9.07
N LEU A 199 -5.50 -8.11 -9.40
CA LEU A 199 -5.15 -6.93 -8.62
C LEU A 199 -6.40 -6.24 -8.06
N PRO A 200 -6.77 -6.44 -6.77
CA PRO A 200 -7.80 -5.65 -6.15
C PRO A 200 -7.22 -4.26 -5.85
N ASN A 201 -7.84 -3.23 -6.44
CA ASN A 201 -7.59 -1.81 -6.24
C ASN A 201 -6.28 -1.23 -6.76
N ARG A 202 -6.28 -0.90 -8.05
CA ARG A 202 -5.79 0.42 -8.47
C ARG A 202 -6.66 0.96 -9.60
N ALA A 203 -7.37 2.05 -9.30
CA ALA A 203 -7.99 2.90 -10.30
C ALA A 203 -6.89 3.47 -11.20
N THR A 204 -6.63 2.82 -12.33
CA THR A 204 -5.94 3.43 -13.46
C THR A 204 -6.88 3.41 -14.64
N ALA A 205 -7.27 4.62 -15.03
CA ALA A 205 -8.08 4.90 -16.20
C ALA A 205 -7.58 4.14 -17.44
N PRO A 206 -8.48 3.74 -18.36
CA PRO A 206 -8.09 3.04 -19.56
C PRO A 206 -7.17 3.95 -20.36
N VAL A 207 -5.95 3.47 -20.63
CA VAL A 207 -5.07 4.11 -21.60
C VAL A 207 -5.79 4.02 -22.94
N ARG A 208 -6.36 5.16 -23.35
CA ARG A 208 -7.08 5.34 -24.61
C ARG A 208 -6.18 4.88 -25.77
N PHE A 209 -6.52 3.75 -26.35
CA PHE A 209 -5.94 3.18 -27.58
C PHE A 209 -6.29 3.98 -28.85
N SER A 210 -6.50 5.30 -28.73
CA SER A 210 -6.99 6.16 -29.82
C SER A 210 -5.94 7.14 -30.35
N LEU A 211 -4.64 6.85 -30.19
CA LEU A 211 -3.54 7.71 -30.67
C LEU A 211 -2.57 7.02 -31.65
N TRP A 212 -2.86 5.81 -32.12
CA TRP A 212 -2.01 5.06 -33.06
C TRP A 212 -2.65 4.78 -34.43
N LEU A 213 -3.56 5.64 -34.89
CA LEU A 213 -3.83 5.82 -36.33
C LEU A 213 -3.70 7.32 -36.61
N PRO A 214 -2.71 7.75 -37.41
CA PRO A 214 -3.00 7.97 -38.83
C PRO A 214 -1.78 7.88 -39.77
N LEU A 215 -1.65 6.84 -40.59
CA LEU A 215 -0.87 6.88 -41.84
C LEU A 215 -1.45 5.95 -42.94
N LEU A 216 -2.78 5.84 -43.01
CA LEU A 216 -3.50 5.18 -44.11
C LEU A 216 -4.53 6.16 -44.69
N SER A 217 -4.08 7.29 -45.26
CA SER A 217 -4.92 8.11 -46.16
C SER A 217 -4.10 9.18 -46.89
N SER A 218 -3.17 8.76 -47.76
CA SER A 218 -2.74 9.59 -48.88
C SER A 218 -2.02 8.77 -49.93
N SER A 219 -2.78 8.04 -50.75
CA SER A 219 -2.35 7.81 -52.13
C SER A 219 -3.55 8.06 -53.03
N LYS A 220 -3.49 9.25 -53.64
CA LYS A 220 -4.48 9.84 -54.53
C LYS A 220 -4.51 8.99 -55.80
N SER A 221 -5.68 8.46 -56.13
CA SER A 221 -5.95 7.72 -57.37
C SER A 221 -5.48 8.52 -58.59
N ARG A 222 -4.47 8.02 -59.31
CA ARG A 222 -4.20 8.44 -60.69
C ARG A 222 -4.70 7.35 -61.62
N SER A 223 -5.83 7.66 -62.25
CA SER A 223 -6.43 6.90 -63.34
C SER A 223 -5.47 6.90 -64.54
N ILE A 224 -4.98 5.72 -64.92
CA ILE A 224 -4.32 5.51 -66.21
C ILE A 224 -5.31 4.73 -67.07
N ARG A 225 -5.84 5.41 -68.09
CA ARG A 225 -6.53 4.81 -69.23
C ARG A 225 -5.46 4.22 -70.15
N LEU A 226 -5.64 2.99 -70.59
CA LEU A 226 -4.93 2.40 -71.73
C LEU A 226 -5.99 1.88 -72.74
N PRO A 227 -5.63 1.81 -74.04
CA PRO A 227 -6.57 1.76 -75.16
C PRO A 227 -7.41 0.48 -75.25
#